data_AF-A0A3N4IPR8-F1
#
_entry.id   AF-A0A3N4IPR8-F1
#
_cell.length_a   1.000
_cell.length_b   1.000
_cell.length_c   1.000
_cell.angle_alpha   90.00
_cell.angle_beta   90.00
_cell.angle_gamma   90.00
#
_symmetry.space_group_name_H-M   'P 1'
#
loop_
_entity.id
_entity.type
_entity.pdbx_description
1 polymer ?
#
loop_
_entity_poly.entity_id
_entity_poly.type
_entity_poly.pdbx_seq_one_letter_code
_entity_poly.pdbx_strand_id
1 'polypeptide(L)'
;IDDYQKAASVFQLPRMDDMGKQKGYSVPDSRSGLRQTFYLQDHAPSGGLIAQNYARYVHRERNRTTFCSSFTTLRRGDFSIGQHFYIAEYGIRVHGAGNRTVIWKPGDAHGTSLPNID
;
A
#
# COMPACT_ATOMS: atom_id res chain seq x y z
N ILE A 1 -12.98 7.10 -8.86
CA ILE A 1 -13.19 7.45 -7.44
C ILE A 1 -13.18 8.97 -7.36
N ASP A 2 -14.35 9.60 -7.29
CA ASP A 2 -14.49 11.06 -7.36
C ASP A 2 -13.79 11.76 -6.19
N ASP A 3 -13.77 11.14 -5.02
CA ASP A 3 -13.05 11.64 -3.85
C ASP A 3 -11.55 11.78 -4.10
N TYR A 4 -10.92 10.83 -4.80
CA TYR A 4 -9.51 10.92 -5.18
C TYR A 4 -9.28 12.06 -6.18
N GLN A 5 -10.20 12.25 -7.13
CA GLN A 5 -10.10 13.32 -8.11
C GLN A 5 -10.24 14.69 -7.44
N LYS A 6 -11.20 14.83 -6.52
CA LYS A 6 -11.45 16.03 -5.73
C LYS A 6 -10.30 16.35 -4.79
N ALA A 7 -9.81 15.38 -4.01
CA ALA A 7 -8.69 15.57 -3.10
C ALA A 7 -7.43 16.03 -3.83
N ALA A 8 -7.07 15.37 -4.94
CA ALA A 8 -5.91 15.78 -5.72
C ALA A 8 -6.05 17.18 -6.31
N SER A 9 -7.26 17.62 -6.67
CA SER A 9 -7.51 18.99 -7.11
C SER A 9 -7.37 20.00 -5.95
N VAL A 10 -8.08 19.77 -4.84
CA VAL A 10 -8.09 20.66 -3.66
C VAL A 10 -6.70 20.85 -3.08
N PHE A 11 -5.91 19.77 -2.98
CA PHE A 11 -4.57 19.80 -2.42
C PHE A 11 -3.47 19.99 -3.48
N GLN A 12 -3.83 20.22 -4.74
CA GLN A 12 -2.91 20.37 -5.87
C GLN A 12 -1.85 19.26 -5.94
N LEU A 13 -2.28 18.03 -5.68
CA LEU A 13 -1.40 16.86 -5.66
C LEU A 13 -1.04 16.48 -7.10
N PRO A 14 0.24 16.17 -7.36
CA PRO A 14 0.66 15.68 -8.66
C PRO A 14 -0.05 14.36 -8.96
N ARG A 15 -0.60 14.23 -10.16
CA ARG A 15 -1.10 12.95 -10.66
C ARG A 15 0.10 12.07 -10.96
N MET A 16 0.18 10.89 -10.35
CA MET A 16 1.16 9.90 -10.78
C MET A 16 0.87 9.50 -12.22
N ASP A 17 1.86 9.66 -13.09
CA ASP A 17 1.90 9.05 -14.42
C ASP A 17 2.02 7.52 -14.24
N ASP A 18 0.99 6.81 -14.70
CA ASP A 18 0.80 5.35 -14.65
C ASP A 18 1.85 4.54 -15.43
N MET A 19 2.84 5.21 -16.05
CA MET A 19 3.93 4.56 -16.78
C MET A 19 5.30 4.79 -16.13
N GLY A 20 5.34 5.39 -14.93
CA GLY A 20 6.57 5.52 -14.14
C GLY A 20 7.65 6.41 -14.78
N LYS A 21 7.29 7.27 -15.75
CA LYS A 21 8.24 8.14 -16.45
C LYS A 21 8.50 9.48 -15.74
N GLN A 22 7.76 9.78 -14.66
CA GLN A 22 8.05 11.00 -13.90
C GLN A 22 9.44 10.89 -13.26
N LYS A 23 10.31 11.89 -13.43
CA LYS A 23 11.63 11.91 -12.76
C LYS A 23 11.54 12.34 -11.29
N GLY A 24 10.41 12.95 -10.93
CA GLY A 24 10.10 13.44 -9.60
C GLY A 24 8.73 14.11 -9.60
N TYR A 25 8.30 14.55 -8.44
CA TYR A 25 7.04 15.27 -8.26
C TYR A 25 7.18 16.30 -7.15
N SER A 26 6.47 17.42 -7.27
CA SER A 26 6.51 18.49 -6.28
C SER A 26 5.17 18.61 -5.57
N VAL A 27 5.20 18.58 -4.24
CA VAL A 27 4.02 18.77 -3.38
C VAL A 27 4.11 20.15 -2.72
N PRO A 28 3.03 20.96 -2.70
CA PRO A 28 3.03 22.20 -1.96
C PRO A 28 3.00 21.92 -0.44
N ASP A 29 3.84 22.63 0.31
CA ASP A 29 3.69 22.71 1.76
C ASP A 29 2.47 23.57 2.09
N SER A 30 1.46 22.94 2.70
CA SER A 30 0.22 23.59 3.13
C SER A 30 0.40 24.79 4.07
N ARG A 31 1.55 24.92 4.74
CA ARG A 31 1.81 26.01 5.70
C ARG A 31 2.58 27.17 5.09
N SER A 32 3.64 26.88 4.33
CA SER A 32 4.53 27.91 3.77
C SER A 32 4.23 28.29 2.33
N GLY A 33 3.48 27.46 1.58
CA GLY A 33 3.28 27.62 0.15
C GLY A 33 4.51 27.27 -0.71
N LEU A 34 5.64 26.92 -0.08
CA LEU A 34 6.83 26.44 -0.78
C LEU A 34 6.58 25.05 -1.38
N ARG A 35 7.22 24.73 -2.50
CA ARG A 35 7.09 23.42 -3.14
C ARG A 35 8.27 22.54 -2.77
N GLN A 36 8.01 21.38 -2.16
CA GLN A 36 9.03 20.35 -1.93
C GLN A 36 9.02 19.39 -3.12
N THR A 37 10.17 19.26 -3.79
CA THR A 37 10.35 18.34 -4.92
C THR A 37 11.00 17.04 -4.46
N PHE A 38 10.34 15.93 -4.73
CA PHE A 38 10.84 14.59 -4.47
C PHE A 38 11.30 13.98 -5.79
N TYR A 39 12.54 13.50 -5.83
CA TYR A 39 13.06 12.72 -6.96
C TYR A 39 12.72 11.24 -6.73
N LEU A 40 12.41 10.48 -7.80
CA LEU A 40 12.01 9.07 -7.71
C LEU A 40 13.14 8.10 -7.28
N GLN A 41 14.13 8.58 -6.53
CA GLN A 41 15.27 7.81 -6.06
C GLN A 41 15.54 8.13 -4.59
N ASP A 42 16.52 8.97 -4.31
CA ASP A 42 16.93 9.32 -2.96
C ASP A 42 15.97 10.37 -2.39
N HIS A 43 15.52 10.14 -1.16
CA HIS A 43 14.48 10.93 -0.49
C HIS A 43 13.09 10.88 -1.15
N ALA A 44 12.82 9.94 -2.07
CA ALA A 44 11.44 9.65 -2.45
C ALA A 44 10.65 9.28 -1.19
N PRO A 45 9.48 9.90 -0.92
CA PRO A 45 8.70 9.52 0.23
C PRO A 45 8.16 8.11 -0.01
N SER A 46 7.78 7.43 1.07
CA SER A 46 7.22 6.08 0.98
C SER A 46 6.02 6.08 0.02
N GLY A 47 6.13 5.32 -1.08
CA GLY A 47 5.00 5.04 -1.96
C GLY A 47 3.97 4.17 -1.24
N GLY A 48 2.71 4.31 -1.63
CA GLY A 48 1.61 3.51 -1.09
C GLY A 48 0.73 2.98 -2.22
N LEU A 49 0.08 1.84 -1.95
CA LEU A 49 -0.90 1.23 -2.83
C LEU A 49 -2.25 1.18 -2.09
N ILE A 50 -3.33 1.38 -2.83
CA ILE A 50 -4.69 1.12 -2.35
C ILE A 50 -5.23 -0.03 -3.18
N ALA A 51 -5.81 -1.01 -2.51
CA ALA A 51 -6.43 -2.15 -3.17
C ALA A 51 -7.72 -2.55 -2.46
N GLN A 52 -8.63 -3.17 -3.21
CA GLN A 52 -9.88 -3.74 -2.71
C GLN A 52 -9.90 -5.22 -3.04
N ASN A 53 -10.27 -6.08 -2.08
CA ASN A 53 -10.29 -7.54 -2.24
C ASN A 53 -8.99 -8.13 -2.80
N TYR A 54 -7.86 -7.57 -2.37
CA TYR A 54 -6.54 -7.96 -2.84
C TYR A 54 -6.16 -9.36 -2.37
N ALA A 55 -5.72 -10.19 -3.31
CA ALA A 55 -5.09 -11.47 -3.03
C ALA A 55 -3.84 -11.60 -3.92
N ARG A 56 -2.81 -12.28 -3.40
CA ARG A 56 -1.59 -12.58 -4.15
C ARG A 56 -0.92 -13.82 -3.58
N TYR A 57 -0.46 -14.69 -4.49
CA TYR A 57 0.31 -15.88 -4.16
C TYR A 57 1.56 -15.52 -3.32
N VAL A 58 2.15 -16.50 -2.65
CA VAL A 58 3.35 -16.28 -1.83
C VAL A 58 4.52 -15.83 -2.70
N HIS A 59 5.10 -14.68 -2.40
CA HIS A 59 6.18 -14.06 -3.16
C HIS A 59 7.16 -13.32 -2.25
N ARG A 60 8.21 -12.78 -2.86
CA ARG A 60 9.17 -11.85 -2.25
C ARG A 60 9.22 -10.59 -3.10
N GLU A 61 9.39 -9.44 -2.47
CA GLU A 61 9.49 -8.15 -3.13
C GLU A 61 10.84 -7.50 -2.85
N ARG A 62 11.37 -6.79 -3.86
CA ARG A 62 12.60 -6.01 -3.70
C ARG A 62 12.24 -4.54 -3.52
N ASN A 63 12.25 -4.09 -2.28
CA ASN A 63 11.97 -2.70 -1.91
C ASN A 63 13.23 -2.00 -1.39
N ARG A 64 13.28 -0.67 -1.51
CA ARG A 64 14.36 0.14 -0.89
C ARG A 64 14.16 0.29 0.63
N THR A 65 12.94 0.04 1.13
CA THR A 65 12.62 0.04 2.55
C THR A 65 12.79 -1.36 3.15
N THR A 66 13.28 -1.43 4.39
CA THR A 66 13.42 -2.71 5.12
C THR A 66 12.07 -3.33 5.45
N PHE A 67 11.05 -2.49 5.69
CA PHE A 67 9.71 -2.91 6.05
C PHE A 67 8.66 -2.29 5.13
N CYS A 68 7.54 -2.98 5.02
CA CYS A 68 6.30 -2.50 4.44
C CYS A 68 5.18 -2.62 5.47
N SER A 69 4.18 -1.76 5.34
CA SER A 69 2.98 -1.79 6.18
C SER A 69 1.72 -1.74 5.33
N SER A 70 0.73 -2.52 5.71
CA SER A 70 -0.62 -2.42 5.16
C SER A 70 -1.60 -2.12 6.29
N PHE A 71 -2.62 -1.33 5.98
CA PHE A 71 -3.71 -1.05 6.89
C PHE A 71 -5.03 -1.40 6.20
N THR A 72 -5.69 -2.45 6.70
CA THR A 72 -7.03 -2.84 6.24
C THR A 72 -8.05 -1.98 6.98
N THR A 73 -8.70 -1.07 6.26
CA THR A 73 -9.73 -0.18 6.83
C THR A 73 -10.98 -0.94 7.24
N LEU A 74 -11.50 -1.78 6.35
CA LEU A 74 -12.72 -2.55 6.55
C LEU A 74 -12.56 -3.97 6.00
N ARG A 75 -13.08 -4.93 6.75
CA ARG A 75 -13.39 -6.28 6.28
C ARG A 75 -14.69 -6.72 6.93
N ARG A 76 -15.52 -7.44 6.18
CA ARG A 76 -16.77 -8.07 6.66
C ARG A 76 -16.66 -9.58 6.55
N GLY A 77 -17.42 -10.29 7.38
CA GLY A 77 -17.40 -11.75 7.49
C GLY A 77 -16.39 -12.24 8.53
N ASP A 78 -16.41 -13.55 8.79
CA ASP A 78 -15.63 -14.17 9.86
C ASP A 78 -14.23 -14.64 9.39
N PHE A 79 -13.56 -15.45 10.20
CA PHE A 79 -12.25 -16.00 9.88
C PHE A 79 -12.29 -17.13 8.85
N SER A 80 -13.42 -17.80 8.65
CA SER A 80 -13.54 -18.94 7.73
C SER A 80 -13.51 -18.53 6.26
N ILE A 81 -13.85 -17.27 5.96
CA ILE A 81 -13.93 -16.73 4.59
C ILE A 81 -12.57 -16.53 3.91
N GLY A 82 -11.44 -16.89 4.52
CA GLY A 82 -10.10 -16.72 3.94
C GLY A 82 -9.60 -15.26 3.95
N GLN A 83 -8.95 -14.80 2.88
CA GLN A 83 -8.29 -13.48 2.77
C GLN A 83 -7.35 -13.15 3.94
N HIS A 84 -6.57 -14.14 4.37
CA HIS A 84 -5.59 -13.94 5.44
C HIS A 84 -4.26 -13.50 4.84
N PHE A 85 -3.51 -12.72 5.61
CA PHE A 85 -2.14 -12.38 5.26
C PHE A 85 -1.20 -13.41 5.89
N TYR A 86 -0.19 -13.83 5.15
CA TYR A 86 0.78 -14.81 5.59
C TYR A 86 2.18 -14.22 5.51
N ILE A 87 2.94 -14.36 6.59
CA ILE A 87 4.40 -14.27 6.57
C ILE A 87 4.90 -15.70 6.49
N ALA A 88 4.83 -16.25 5.27
CA ALA A 88 5.01 -17.67 4.99
C ALA A 88 6.41 -18.17 5.38
N GLU A 89 7.43 -17.32 5.30
CA GLU A 89 8.80 -17.60 5.75
C GLU A 89 8.84 -18.12 7.20
N TYR A 90 7.90 -17.67 8.03
CA TYR A 90 7.85 -17.98 9.47
C TYR A 90 6.63 -18.81 9.87
N GLY A 91 5.83 -19.29 8.90
CA GLY A 91 4.59 -20.02 9.19
C GLY A 91 3.53 -19.17 9.92
N ILE A 92 3.63 -17.84 9.86
CA ILE A 92 2.71 -16.94 10.57
C ILE A 92 1.51 -16.64 9.67
N ARG A 93 0.31 -16.92 10.19
CA ARG A 93 -0.96 -16.49 9.60
C ARG A 93 -1.54 -15.34 10.41
N VAL A 94 -1.67 -14.19 9.77
CA VAL A 94 -2.43 -13.05 10.29
C VAL A 94 -3.84 -13.14 9.74
N HIS A 95 -4.81 -13.34 10.64
CA HIS A 95 -6.22 -13.30 10.22
C HIS A 95 -6.52 -11.93 9.60
N GLY A 96 -7.28 -11.90 8.52
CA GLY A 96 -7.70 -10.61 7.98
C GLY A 96 -8.85 -10.07 8.82
N ALA A 97 -8.82 -8.78 9.12
CA ALA A 97 -9.88 -8.07 9.82
C ALA A 97 -9.87 -6.60 9.39
N GLY A 98 -10.97 -5.88 9.64
CA GLY A 98 -10.98 -4.42 9.54
C GLY A 98 -10.17 -3.79 10.68
N ASN A 99 -9.78 -2.52 10.51
CA ASN A 99 -8.94 -1.77 11.44
C ASN A 99 -7.67 -2.54 11.87
N ARG A 100 -6.97 -3.14 10.90
CA ARG A 100 -5.81 -4.00 11.17
C ARG A 100 -4.58 -3.52 10.40
N THR A 101 -3.48 -3.38 11.12
CA THR A 101 -2.16 -3.12 10.54
C THR A 101 -1.33 -4.40 10.51
N VAL A 102 -0.68 -4.66 9.38
CA VAL A 102 0.36 -5.70 9.28
C VAL A 102 1.64 -5.03 8.79
N ILE A 103 2.75 -5.30 9.49
CA ILE A 103 4.08 -4.81 9.12
C ILE A 103 4.96 -6.03 8.90
N TRP A 104 5.62 -6.10 7.75
CA TRP A 104 6.47 -7.23 7.37
C TRP A 104 7.71 -6.76 6.63
N LYS A 105 8.70 -7.66 6.49
CA LYS A 105 9.83 -7.45 5.59
C LYS A 105 9.44 -7.96 4.20
N PRO A 106 9.40 -7.11 3.17
CA PRO A 106 9.01 -7.52 1.83
C PRO A 106 9.94 -8.58 1.21
N GLY A 107 11.20 -8.64 1.65
CA GLY A 107 12.17 -9.65 1.21
C GLY A 107 11.88 -11.08 1.70
N ASP A 108 11.08 -11.23 2.75
CA ASP A 108 10.69 -12.54 3.28
C ASP A 108 9.47 -13.08 2.52
N ALA A 109 9.31 -14.40 2.42
CA ALA A 109 8.16 -14.98 1.72
C ALA A 109 6.83 -14.59 2.39
N HIS A 110 5.93 -13.95 1.64
CA HIS A 110 4.63 -13.46 2.14
C HIS A 110 3.54 -13.46 1.06
N GLY A 111 2.28 -13.40 1.46
CA GLY A 111 1.15 -13.34 0.52
C GLY A 111 -0.20 -13.17 1.19
N THR A 112 -1.24 -12.98 0.37
CA THR A 112 -2.63 -12.86 0.84
C THR A 112 -3.47 -13.91 0.15
N SER A 113 -4.13 -14.78 0.91
CA SER A 113 -4.95 -15.85 0.33
C SER A 113 -6.20 -15.30 -0.38
N LEU A 114 -6.77 -16.11 -1.27
CA LEU A 114 -8.10 -15.84 -1.79
C LEU A 114 -9.18 -15.93 -0.69
N PRO A 115 -10.35 -15.31 -0.90
CA PRO A 115 -11.52 -15.64 -0.11
C PRO A 115 -11.96 -17.09 -0.36
N ASN A 116 -12.46 -17.73 0.68
CA ASN A 116 -13.27 -18.93 0.55
C ASN A 116 -14.69 -18.48 0.18
N ILE A 117 -15.13 -18.82 -1.03
CA ILE A 117 -16.40 -18.35 -1.63
C ILE A 117 -17.36 -19.50 -1.95
N ASP A 118 -17.13 -20.67 -1.34
CA ASP A 118 -18.02 -21.82 -1.44
C ASP A 118 -19.35 -21.58 -0.71
#